data_AF-A0A381W1U1-F1
#
_entry.id   AF-A0A381W1U1-F1
#
_cell.length_a   1.000
_cell.length_b   1.000
_cell.length_c   1.000
_cell.angle_alpha   90.00
_cell.angle_beta   90.00
_cell.angle_gamma   90.00
#
_symmetry.space_group_name_H-M   'P 1'
#
loop_
_entity.id
_entity.type
_entity.pdbx_description
1 polymer ?
#
loop_
_entity_poly.entity_id
_entity_poly.type
_entity_poly.pdbx_seq_one_letter_code
_entity_poly.pdbx_strand_id
1 'polypeptide(L)' 'TAEMSLPVAQRIVDKIANYNFSMKGEETKITISGGISEYPTHSQKISELIEYADQSMYKTKQNGGNGITIHNSDDKD' A
#
# COMPACT_ATOMS: atom_id res chain seq x y z
N THR A 1 13.82 -7.07 1.67
CA THR A 1 13.62 -5.65 1.96
C THR A 1 12.29 -5.18 1.40
N ALA A 2 11.76 -4.07 1.91
CA ALA A 2 10.54 -3.43 1.43
C ALA A 2 10.64 -3.09 -0.07
N GLU A 3 11.81 -2.64 -0.53
CA GLU A 3 12.03 -2.36 -1.95
C GLU A 3 11.86 -3.60 -2.82
N MET A 4 12.38 -4.75 -2.38
CA MET A 4 12.25 -6.01 -3.10
C MET A 4 10.82 -6.59 -3.09
N SER A 5 9.98 -6.19 -2.12
CA SER A 5 8.56 -6.59 -2.09
C SER A 5 7.66 -5.70 -2.93
N LEU A 6 8.13 -4.50 -3.31
CA LEU A 6 7.36 -3.53 -4.11
C LEU A 6 6.81 -4.12 -5.42
N PRO A 7 7.56 -4.88 -6.24
CA PRO A 7 7.01 -5.45 -7.47
C PRO A 7 5.87 -6.45 -7.21
N VAL A 8 5.94 -7.19 -6.10
CA VAL A 8 4.88 -8.12 -5.72
C VAL A 8 3.64 -7.38 -5.24
N ALA A 9 3.82 -6.34 -4.42
CA ALA A 9 2.73 -5.50 -3.93
C ALA A 9 2.03 -4.77 -5.08
N GLN A 10 2.80 -4.15 -6.00
CA GLN A 10 2.25 -3.46 -7.17
C GLN A 10 1.48 -4.44 -8.07
N ARG A 11 1.97 -5.66 -8.27
CA ARG A 11 1.23 -6.69 -9.02
C ARG A 11 -0.13 -7.01 -8.41
N ILE A 12 -0.28 -6.95 -7.08
CA ILE A 12 -1.58 -7.14 -6.41
C ILE A 12 -2.50 -5.96 -6.71
N VAL A 13 -1.99 -4.72 -6.58
CA VAL A 13 -2.73 -3.50 -6.94
C VAL A 13 -3.22 -3.57 -8.38
N ASP A 14 -2.32 -3.87 -9.33
CA ASP A 14 -2.63 -3.92 -10.76
C ASP A 14 -3.66 -5.03 -11.07
N LYS A 15 -3.54 -6.20 -10.44
CA LYS A 15 -4.52 -7.27 -10.63
C LYS A 15 -5.90 -6.88 -10.14
N ILE A 16 -6.01 -6.20 -9.01
CA ILE A 16 -7.29 -5.73 -8.49
C ILE A 16 -7.86 -4.65 -9.39
N ALA A 17 -7.05 -3.64 -9.77
CA ALA A 17 -7.48 -2.55 -10.66
C ALA A 17 -7.99 -3.06 -12.02
N ASN A 18 -7.35 -4.11 -12.55
CA ASN A 18 -7.71 -4.69 -13.84
C ASN A 18 -8.83 -5.73 -13.77
N TYR A 19 -9.22 -6.18 -12.58
CA TYR A 19 -10.31 -7.14 -12.43
C TYR A 19 -11.68 -6.45 -12.57
N ASN A 20 -12.60 -7.06 -13.33
CA ASN A 20 -13.99 -6.61 -13.42
C ASN A 20 -14.78 -7.27 -12.30
N PHE A 21 -15.07 -6.51 -11.24
CA PHE A 21 -15.94 -7.00 -10.17
C PHE A 21 -17.40 -6.88 -10.61
N SER A 22 -18.24 -7.81 -10.19
CA SER A 22 -19.70 -7.65 -10.32
C SER A 22 -20.27 -7.24 -8.97
N MET A 23 -20.93 -6.08 -8.92
CA MET A 23 -21.62 -5.60 -7.72
C MET A 23 -23.07 -5.34 -8.08
N LYS A 24 -24.00 -6.09 -7.48
CA LYS A 24 -25.45 -6.02 -7.77
C LYS A 24 -25.80 -6.23 -9.25
N GLY A 25 -25.00 -7.03 -9.97
CA GLY A 25 -25.20 -7.31 -11.39
C GLY A 25 -24.56 -6.30 -12.35
N GLU A 26 -23.94 -5.23 -11.83
CA GLU A 26 -23.20 -4.25 -12.64
C GLU A 26 -21.69 -4.49 -12.57
N GLU A 27 -21.00 -4.37 -13.70
CA GLU A 27 -19.54 -4.42 -13.73
C GLU A 27 -18.96 -3.13 -13.12
N THR A 28 -18.11 -3.30 -12.12
CA THR A 28 -17.46 -2.22 -11.38
C THR A 28 -15.96 -2.44 -11.33
N LYS A 29 -15.20 -1.35 -11.49
CA LYS A 29 -13.77 -1.31 -11.20
C LYS A 29 -13.55 -0.82 -9.78
N ILE A 30 -12.69 -1.51 -9.04
CA ILE A 30 -12.20 -1.06 -7.74
C ILE A 30 -10.68 -1.04 -7.77
N THR A 31 -10.09 -0.16 -6.96
CA THR A 31 -8.64 -0.04 -6.77
C THR A 31 -8.32 -0.15 -5.29
N ILE A 32 -7.07 -0.50 -4.97
CA ILE A 32 -6.58 -0.50 -3.59
C ILE A 32 -5.39 0.45 -3.45
N SER A 33 -5.17 0.91 -2.23
CA SER A 33 -3.97 1.65 -1.83
C SER A 33 -3.35 0.93 -0.65
N GLY A 34 -2.03 0.80 -0.64
CA GLY A 34 -1.32 0.10 0.42
C GLY A 34 -0.06 0.84 0.86
N GLY A 35 0.41 0.49 2.06
CA GLY A 35 1.69 0.96 2.59
C GLY A 35 2.55 -0.21 3.01
N ILE A 36 3.87 -0.07 2.91
CA ILE A 36 4.85 -1.09 3.31
C ILE A 36 5.78 -0.52 4.38
N SER A 37 5.98 -1.28 5.45
CA SER A 37 7.05 -1.05 6.43
C SER A 37 7.94 -2.29 6.58
N GLU A 38 9.18 -2.10 7.01
CA GLU A 38 10.18 -3.17 7.13
C GLU A 38 10.79 -3.21 8.54
N TYR A 39 10.81 -4.40 9.13
CA TYR A 39 11.62 -4.70 10.30
C TYR A 39 13.05 -5.11 9.86
N PRO A 40 14.12 -4.67 10.55
CA PRO A 40 14.13 -3.64 11.59
C PRO A 40 14.32 -2.23 11.04
N THR A 41 14.39 -2.07 9.70
CA THR A 41 14.77 -0.84 9.00
C THR A 41 13.97 0.38 9.43
N HIS A 42 12.65 0.25 9.58
CA HIS A 42 11.78 1.37 9.98
C HIS A 42 11.54 1.39 11.49
N SER A 43 11.34 0.23 12.12
CA SER A 43 11.27 0.11 13.58
C SER A 43 11.54 -1.32 14.04
N GLN A 44 11.96 -1.45 15.29
CA GLN A 44 12.05 -2.73 15.99
C GLN A 44 10.76 -3.10 16.76
N LYS A 45 9.77 -2.21 16.84
CA LYS A 45 8.48 -2.45 17.50
C LYS A 45 7.39 -2.71 16.47
N ILE A 46 6.65 -3.81 16.65
CA ILE A 46 5.57 -4.20 15.74
C ILE A 46 4.48 -3.12 15.65
N SER A 47 4.13 -2.49 16.77
CA SER A 47 3.11 -1.43 16.79
C SER A 47 3.49 -0.24 15.89
N GLU A 48 4.74 0.19 15.95
CA GLU A 48 5.27 1.29 15.13
C GLU A 48 5.33 0.88 13.64
N LEU A 49 5.71 -0.37 13.34
CA LEU A 49 5.69 -0.88 11.96
C LEU A 49 4.29 -0.86 11.34
N ILE A 50 3.26 -1.21 12.11
CA ILE A 50 1.87 -1.15 11.64
C ILE A 50 1.44 0.29 11.39
N GLU A 51 1.77 1.20 12.32
CA GLU A 51 1.49 2.63 12.20
C GLU A 51 2.16 3.23 10.95
N TYR A 52 3.42 2.90 10.69
CA TYR A 52 4.16 3.35 9.51
C TYR A 52 3.60 2.82 8.20
N ALA A 53 3.11 1.57 8.17
CA ALA A 53 2.43 1.02 7.01
C ALA A 53 1.08 1.74 6.77
N ASP A 54 0.34 2.06 7.82
CA ASP A 54 -0.93 2.81 7.72
C ASP A 54 -0.71 4.24 7.22
N GLN A 55 0.27 4.96 7.78
CA GLN A 55 0.67 6.29 7.30
C GLN A 55 1.04 6.27 5.81
N SER A 56 1.83 5.29 5.39
CA SER A 56 2.25 5.15 3.99
C SER A 56 1.08 4.80 3.06
N MET A 57 0.10 4.02 3.55
CA MET A 57 -1.15 3.80 2.83
C MET A 57 -1.93 5.10 2.67
N TYR A 58 -2.03 5.93 3.71
CA TYR A 58 -2.68 7.24 3.63
C TYR A 58 -2.00 8.17 2.61
N LYS A 59 -0.66 8.20 2.57
CA LYS A 59 0.08 8.95 1.55
C LYS A 59 -0.25 8.49 0.14
N THR A 60 -0.33 7.19 -0.07
CA THR A 60 -0.77 6.63 -1.36
C THR A 60 -2.15 7.16 -1.75
N LYS A 61 -3.11 7.21 -0.80
CA LYS A 61 -4.44 7.77 -1.06
C LYS A 61 -4.40 9.26 -1.40
N GLN A 62 -3.58 10.04 -0.68
CA GLN A 62 -3.40 11.47 -0.95
C GLN A 62 -2.76 11.73 -2.33
N ASN A 63 -1.93 10.80 -2.80
CA ASN A 63 -1.29 10.84 -4.12
C ASN A 63 -2.18 10.33 -5.27
N GLY A 64 -3.50 10.18 -5.05
CA GLY A 64 -4.46 9.74 -6.07
C GLY A 64 -4.88 8.27 -5.97
N GLY A 65 -4.34 7.52 -4.99
CA GLY A 65 -4.71 6.13 -4.75
C GLY A 65 -4.08 5.15 -5.73
N ASN A 66 -4.69 3.95 -5.84
CA ASN A 66 -4.28 2.88 -6.77
C ASN A 66 -2.77 2.59 -6.83
N GLY A 67 -2.13 2.38 -5.69
CA GLY A 67 -0.68 2.22 -5.62
C GLY A 67 -0.18 1.69 -4.28
N ILE A 68 1.14 1.73 -4.11
CA ILE A 68 1.85 1.36 -2.89
C ILE A 68 2.89 2.44 -2.57
N THR A 69 3.02 2.80 -1.30
CA THR A 69 4.11 3.63 -0.79
C THR A 69 4.90 2.86 0.26
N ILE A 70 6.24 2.84 0.14
CA ILE A 70 7.11 2.34 1.20
C ILE A 70 7.33 3.48 2.19
N HIS A 71 7.23 3.18 3.49
CA HIS A 71 7.56 4.15 4.53
C HIS A 71 9.01 4.61 4.40
N ASN A 72 9.25 5.92 4.45
CA ASN A 72 10.59 6.48 4.51
C ASN A 72 10.81 7.12 5.88
N SER A 73 11.93 6.84 6.53
CA SER A 73 12.27 7.38 7.85
C SER A 73 12.41 8.91 7.88
N ASP A 74 12.59 9.53 6.70
CA ASP A 74 12.68 10.98 6.52
C ASP A 74 11.30 11.65 6.39
N ASP A 75 10.24 10.85 6.36
CA ASP A 75 8.88 11.32 6.47
C ASP A 75 8.62 11.87 7.87
N LYS A 76 9.02 13.12 8.10
CA LYS A 76 8.63 13.89 9.26
C LYS A 76 7.16 14.26 9.10
N ASP A 77 6.29 13.56 9.82
CA ASP A 77 5.01 14.15 10.23
C ASP A 77 5.26 15.28 11.25
#